data_AF-A0A6V8K6V9-F1
#
_entry.id   AF-A0A6V8K6V9-F1
#
_cell.length_a   1.000
_cell.length_b   1.000
_cell.length_c   1.000
_cell.angle_alpha   90.00
_cell.angle_beta   90.00
_cell.angle_gamma   90.00
#
_symmetry.space_group_name_H-M   'P 1'
#
loop_
_entity.id
_entity.type
_entity.pdbx_description
1 polymer ?
#
loop_
_entity_poly.entity_id
_entity_poly.type
_entity_poly.pdbx_seq_one_letter_code
_entity_poly.pdbx_strand_id
1 'polypeptide(L)'
;MESNVSPGRSRPYRPARLAGVVTLLAILVAPVAACSGSPSPPEQAEPGVTTSVPLATVPASPTQSGKAGGAVPGRQSAADQLADFFVAATRLDADLRDAAKRINGGVRRDVVALDPATVAAVRAIRPQALVGTIPGGMERELLRSVMLLYSEIVSRRLAMNRVVSFAASAPLPRAGTDAQELIDCLGNGAPAARRFAGDLAQVRALASSSEPIAVAPRDSLATAEVAVRARYIDALNGGCDTCGGGVLTRLVPVVWKRQGGLDGTVGGVPFAATFAAGSGWQVQLNSC
;
A
#
# COMPACT_ATOMS: atom_id res chain seq x y z
N MET A 1 -11.58 64.69 -37.25
CA MET A 1 -11.46 65.01 -35.82
C MET A 1 -10.94 63.78 -35.13
N GLU A 2 -9.63 63.79 -34.88
CA GLU A 2 -8.85 62.70 -34.29
C GLU A 2 -9.14 62.60 -32.79
N SER A 3 -9.42 61.39 -32.30
CA SER A 3 -9.48 61.10 -30.87
C SER A 3 -8.24 60.31 -30.45
N ASN A 4 -7.32 61.02 -29.81
CA ASN A 4 -6.17 60.48 -29.10
C ASN A 4 -6.62 59.75 -27.83
N VAL A 5 -6.34 58.44 -27.74
CA VAL A 5 -6.40 57.68 -26.49
C VAL A 5 -4.99 57.27 -26.11
N SER A 6 -4.56 57.75 -24.94
CA SER A 6 -3.22 57.55 -24.37
C SER A 6 -3.13 56.19 -23.67
N PRO A 7 -2.04 55.39 -23.84
CA PRO A 7 -1.89 54.10 -23.18
C PRO A 7 -1.34 54.24 -21.74
N GLY A 8 -2.03 53.59 -20.80
CA GLY A 8 -1.63 53.51 -19.40
C GLY A 8 -0.34 52.71 -19.19
N ARG A 9 0.61 53.30 -18.47
CA ARG A 9 1.87 52.65 -18.04
C ARG A 9 1.61 51.72 -16.85
N SER A 10 1.78 50.42 -17.06
CA SER A 10 1.86 49.40 -16.00
C SER A 10 3.21 49.48 -15.27
N ARG A 11 3.19 49.61 -13.94
CA ARG A 11 4.38 49.56 -13.07
C ARG A 11 4.87 48.11 -12.91
N PRO A 12 6.19 47.86 -12.89
CA PRO A 12 6.74 46.52 -12.67
C PRO A 12 6.65 46.10 -11.19
N TYR A 13 6.16 44.89 -10.97
CA TYR A 13 6.10 44.19 -9.69
C TYR A 13 7.51 43.71 -9.29
N ARG A 14 8.02 44.15 -8.14
CA ARG A 14 9.26 43.62 -7.52
C ARG A 14 8.88 42.60 -6.44
N PRO A 15 9.33 41.34 -6.50
CA PRO A 15 9.13 40.42 -5.39
C PRO A 15 10.13 40.71 -4.26
N ALA A 16 9.60 40.91 -3.05
CA ALA A 16 10.37 40.98 -1.82
C ALA A 16 10.94 39.60 -1.48
N ARG A 17 12.26 39.48 -1.39
CA ARG A 17 12.96 38.32 -0.85
C ARG A 17 12.90 38.39 0.68
N LEU A 18 12.13 37.52 1.31
CA LEU A 18 12.19 37.27 2.75
C LEU A 18 13.11 36.07 2.99
N ALA A 19 14.28 36.36 3.53
CA ALA A 19 15.24 35.39 4.05
C ALA A 19 14.72 34.87 5.39
N GLY A 20 14.47 33.57 5.48
CA GLY A 20 14.11 32.87 6.71
C GLY A 20 15.28 32.01 7.18
N VAL A 21 15.81 32.36 8.35
CA VAL A 21 16.92 31.71 9.05
C VAL A 21 16.55 30.26 9.45
N VAL A 22 17.39 29.29 9.09
CA VAL A 22 17.27 27.89 9.52
C VAL A 22 18.12 27.70 10.78
N THR A 23 17.48 27.47 11.92
CA THR A 23 18.14 27.12 13.18
C THR A 23 18.32 25.60 13.24
N LEU A 24 19.56 25.13 13.09
CA LEU A 24 19.96 23.74 13.34
C LEU A 24 19.90 23.46 14.85
N LEU A 25 19.04 22.53 15.29
CA LEU A 25 19.09 21.99 16.65
C LEU A 25 19.73 20.60 16.59
N ALA A 26 20.98 20.50 17.04
CA ALA A 26 21.70 19.24 17.18
C ALA A 26 21.20 18.48 18.41
N ILE A 27 20.65 17.29 18.22
CA ILE A 27 20.29 16.37 19.31
C ILE A 27 21.43 15.34 19.43
N LEU A 28 22.18 15.42 20.54
CA LEU A 28 23.11 14.39 20.97
C LEU A 28 22.34 13.13 21.37
N VAL A 29 22.65 12.00 20.74
CA VAL A 29 22.22 10.66 21.19
C VAL A 29 23.45 9.97 21.81
N ALA A 30 23.37 9.67 23.11
CA ALA A 30 24.35 8.85 23.82
C ALA A 30 24.01 7.36 23.63
N PRO A 31 24.99 6.47 23.37
CA PRO A 31 24.76 5.04 23.30
C PRO A 31 24.83 4.40 24.69
N VAL A 32 23.74 3.73 25.11
CA VAL A 32 23.75 2.83 26.25
C VAL A 32 24.20 1.45 25.77
N ALA A 33 25.40 1.05 26.15
CA ALA A 33 25.92 -0.29 25.94
C ALA A 33 25.20 -1.27 26.88
N ALA A 34 24.43 -2.20 26.32
CA ALA A 34 23.88 -3.33 27.07
C ALA A 34 24.58 -4.61 26.61
N CYS A 35 25.35 -5.20 27.52
CA CYS A 35 25.94 -6.53 27.39
C CYS A 35 24.85 -7.59 27.38
N SER A 36 24.87 -8.49 26.39
CA SER A 36 24.09 -9.73 26.42
C SER A 36 25.03 -10.91 26.15
N GLY A 37 25.41 -11.58 27.24
CA GLY A 37 26.12 -12.86 27.21
C GLY A 37 25.18 -13.99 26.80
N SER A 38 25.68 -14.87 25.94
CA SER A 38 25.06 -16.13 25.58
C SER A 38 25.53 -17.24 26.53
N PRO A 39 24.63 -18.16 26.91
CA PRO A 39 25.03 -19.55 27.02
C PRO A 39 24.05 -20.49 26.27
N SER A 40 24.62 -21.46 25.56
CA SER A 40 23.96 -22.70 25.12
C SER A 40 24.50 -23.88 25.97
N PRO A 41 24.07 -25.13 25.76
CA PRO A 41 22.75 -25.74 26.01
C PRO A 41 22.89 -26.95 26.99
N PRO A 42 21.83 -27.72 27.25
CA PRO A 42 22.03 -29.16 27.39
C PRO A 42 21.00 -30.02 26.61
N GLU A 43 21.57 -30.86 25.73
CA GLU A 43 21.53 -32.33 25.69
C GLU A 43 20.27 -33.15 26.12
N GLN A 44 19.84 -33.99 25.16
CA GLN A 44 19.25 -35.36 25.21
C GLN A 44 18.02 -35.71 26.09
N ALA A 45 16.99 -36.30 25.46
CA ALA A 45 16.75 -37.76 25.47
C ALA A 45 15.43 -38.15 24.75
N GLU A 46 15.52 -39.06 23.76
CA GLU A 46 14.44 -40.01 23.43
C GLU A 46 14.53 -41.21 24.40
N PRO A 47 13.43 -41.94 24.69
CA PRO A 47 13.11 -43.13 23.89
C PRO A 47 11.60 -43.50 23.83
N GLY A 48 11.24 -44.45 22.95
CA GLY A 48 10.18 -45.41 23.27
C GLY A 48 9.17 -45.75 22.17
N VAL A 49 9.46 -46.84 21.46
CA VAL A 49 8.58 -47.60 20.56
C VAL A 49 7.46 -48.30 21.35
N THR A 50 6.21 -48.29 20.84
CA THR A 50 5.34 -49.49 20.87
C THR A 50 4.27 -49.51 19.77
N THR A 51 4.34 -50.56 18.95
CA THR A 51 3.36 -51.08 18.00
C THR A 51 2.08 -51.57 18.68
N SER A 52 0.89 -51.42 18.04
CA SER A 52 -0.20 -52.41 18.06
C SER A 52 -1.32 -52.09 17.04
N VAL A 53 -1.58 -53.05 16.15
CA VAL A 53 -2.78 -53.18 15.30
C VAL A 53 -3.60 -54.35 15.88
N PRO A 54 -4.94 -54.36 15.78
CA PRO A 54 -5.52 -55.26 14.78
C PRO A 54 -6.75 -54.70 14.04
N LEU A 55 -6.86 -55.23 12.82
CA LEU A 55 -7.90 -55.10 11.82
C LEU A 55 -9.20 -55.81 12.30
N ALA A 56 -10.36 -55.17 12.15
CA ALA A 56 -11.66 -55.83 12.33
C ALA A 56 -12.55 -55.62 11.11
N THR A 57 -13.08 -56.74 10.62
CA THR A 57 -13.83 -56.92 9.37
C THR A 57 -15.31 -56.54 9.53
N VAL A 58 -15.85 -56.03 8.43
CA VAL A 58 -17.21 -55.56 8.09
C VAL A 58 -18.34 -56.55 8.43
N PRO A 59 -19.58 -56.05 8.64
CA PRO A 59 -20.71 -56.54 7.84
C PRO A 59 -21.48 -55.42 7.11
N ALA A 60 -21.98 -55.76 5.93
CA ALA A 60 -22.64 -54.90 4.97
C ALA A 60 -24.18 -54.91 5.06
N SER A 61 -24.79 -53.89 4.45
CA SER A 61 -26.18 -53.75 3.91
C SER A 61 -27.13 -52.83 4.70
N PRO A 62 -28.17 -52.22 4.10
CA PRO A 62 -28.53 -52.08 2.68
C PRO A 62 -28.79 -50.63 2.18
N THR A 63 -28.80 -50.50 0.86
CA THR A 63 -29.55 -49.59 -0.03
C THR A 63 -30.20 -48.32 0.53
N GLN A 64 -29.76 -47.15 0.05
CA GLN A 64 -30.66 -46.04 -0.28
C GLN A 64 -30.24 -45.40 -1.60
N SER A 65 -31.07 -45.63 -2.62
CA SER A 65 -31.12 -44.87 -3.86
C SER A 65 -31.62 -43.46 -3.51
N GLY A 66 -30.67 -42.58 -3.18
CA GLY A 66 -30.92 -41.18 -2.89
C GLY A 66 -30.53 -40.33 -4.09
N LYS A 67 -31.54 -39.95 -4.87
CA LYS A 67 -31.60 -38.80 -5.78
C LYS A 67 -30.37 -37.86 -5.65
N ALA A 68 -29.51 -37.84 -6.66
CA ALA A 68 -28.38 -36.91 -6.73
C ALA A 68 -28.87 -35.50 -6.40
N GLY A 69 -28.30 -34.97 -5.31
CA GLY A 69 -28.75 -33.76 -4.66
C GLY A 69 -28.76 -32.57 -5.60
N GLY A 70 -29.77 -31.72 -5.40
CA GLY A 70 -29.71 -30.35 -5.90
C GLY A 70 -28.40 -29.72 -5.48
N ALA A 71 -27.79 -28.96 -6.40
CA ALA A 71 -26.60 -28.19 -6.14
C ALA A 71 -26.78 -27.42 -4.82
N VAL A 72 -25.97 -27.77 -3.81
CA VAL A 72 -25.81 -26.92 -2.62
C VAL A 72 -25.34 -25.57 -3.16
N PRO A 73 -26.04 -24.45 -2.90
CA PRO A 73 -25.54 -23.13 -3.23
C PRO A 73 -24.14 -23.03 -2.63
N GLY A 74 -23.13 -22.79 -3.47
CA GLY A 74 -21.74 -22.74 -3.01
C GLY A 74 -21.64 -21.83 -1.79
N ARG A 75 -21.11 -22.35 -0.68
CA ARG A 75 -20.89 -21.56 0.54
C ARG A 75 -20.07 -20.34 0.12
N GLN A 76 -20.61 -19.14 0.35
CA GLN A 76 -19.90 -17.90 0.09
C GLN A 76 -18.57 -17.93 0.85
N SER A 77 -17.48 -17.66 0.15
CA SER A 77 -16.14 -17.57 0.71
C SER A 77 -15.73 -16.11 0.90
N ALA A 78 -14.69 -15.86 1.70
CA ALA A 78 -14.08 -14.53 1.73
C ALA A 78 -13.54 -14.10 0.35
N ALA A 79 -13.16 -15.06 -0.50
CA ALA A 79 -12.73 -14.78 -1.87
C ALA A 79 -13.84 -14.17 -2.72
N ASP A 80 -15.09 -14.64 -2.58
CA ASP A 80 -16.24 -14.07 -3.30
C ASP A 80 -16.48 -12.61 -2.91
N GLN A 81 -16.34 -12.29 -1.62
CA GLN A 81 -16.49 -10.93 -1.10
C GLN A 81 -15.30 -10.01 -1.42
N LEU A 82 -14.13 -10.58 -1.72
CA LEU A 82 -12.92 -9.85 -2.14
C LEU A 82 -12.76 -9.82 -3.68
N ALA A 83 -13.72 -10.32 -4.45
CA ALA A 83 -13.63 -10.39 -5.91
C ALA A 83 -13.30 -9.03 -6.55
N ASP A 84 -14.01 -7.97 -6.15
CA ASP A 84 -13.80 -6.61 -6.66
C ASP A 84 -12.39 -6.09 -6.32
N PHE A 85 -11.90 -6.35 -5.11
CA PHE A 85 -10.54 -6.01 -4.71
C PHE A 85 -9.51 -6.72 -5.60
N PHE A 86 -9.68 -8.02 -5.85
CA PHE A 86 -8.74 -8.78 -6.69
C PHE A 86 -8.75 -8.35 -8.15
N VAL A 87 -9.92 -8.01 -8.70
CA VAL A 87 -10.05 -7.45 -10.06
C VAL A 87 -9.34 -6.10 -10.12
N ALA A 88 -9.61 -5.20 -9.18
CA ALA A 88 -9.01 -3.87 -9.15
C ALA A 88 -7.48 -3.93 -8.95
N ALA A 89 -6.99 -4.81 -8.07
CA ALA A 89 -5.56 -5.03 -7.84
C ALA A 89 -4.84 -5.57 -9.08
N THR A 90 -5.46 -6.52 -9.79
CA THR A 90 -4.92 -7.06 -11.06
C THR A 90 -4.84 -5.96 -12.12
N ARG A 91 -5.87 -5.10 -12.21
CA ARG A 91 -5.90 -4.00 -13.16
C ARG A 91 -4.83 -2.95 -12.86
N LEU A 92 -4.70 -2.52 -11.61
CA LEU A 92 -3.65 -1.58 -11.22
C LEU A 92 -2.24 -2.14 -11.44
N ASP A 93 -2.05 -3.44 -11.24
CA ASP A 93 -0.78 -4.09 -11.53
C ASP A 93 -0.44 -4.06 -13.03
N ALA A 94 -1.43 -4.30 -13.90
CA ALA A 94 -1.26 -4.14 -15.34
C ALA A 94 -0.93 -2.68 -15.71
N ASP A 95 -1.70 -1.71 -15.19
CA ASP A 95 -1.46 -0.29 -15.43
C ASP A 95 -0.06 0.15 -14.97
N LEU A 96 0.40 -0.33 -13.81
CA LEU A 96 1.75 -0.08 -13.29
C LEU A 96 2.83 -0.69 -14.19
N ARG A 97 2.64 -1.92 -14.68
CA ARG A 97 3.61 -2.53 -15.61
C ARG A 97 3.66 -1.77 -16.94
N ASP A 98 2.52 -1.33 -17.45
CA ASP A 98 2.47 -0.59 -18.70
C ASP A 98 3.06 0.82 -18.57
N ALA A 99 2.82 1.50 -17.45
CA ALA A 99 3.52 2.74 -17.13
C ALA A 99 5.03 2.54 -17.03
N ALA A 100 5.48 1.48 -16.34
CA ALA A 100 6.91 1.16 -16.24
C ALA A 100 7.55 0.89 -17.62
N LYS A 101 6.87 0.18 -18.52
CA LYS A 101 7.35 -0.02 -19.90
C LYS A 101 7.52 1.31 -20.65
N ARG A 102 6.54 2.21 -20.54
CA ARG A 102 6.59 3.54 -21.18
C ARG A 102 7.75 4.37 -20.64
N ILE A 103 7.92 4.41 -19.31
CA ILE A 103 9.03 5.10 -18.64
C ILE A 103 10.36 4.54 -19.12
N ASN A 104 10.52 3.20 -19.13
CA ASN A 104 11.74 2.55 -19.58
C ASN A 104 12.07 2.87 -21.06
N GLY A 105 11.06 3.00 -21.93
CA GLY A 105 11.25 3.45 -23.31
C GLY A 105 11.72 4.91 -23.44
N GLY A 106 11.45 5.74 -22.43
CA GLY A 106 11.90 7.13 -22.34
C GLY A 106 13.34 7.30 -21.80
N VAL A 107 13.87 6.31 -21.09
CA VAL A 107 15.24 6.34 -20.55
C VAL A 107 16.24 5.91 -21.63
N ARG A 108 17.03 6.87 -22.15
CA ARG A 108 18.01 6.66 -23.22
C ARG A 108 19.43 6.73 -22.68
N ARG A 109 20.44 6.56 -23.56
CA ARG A 109 21.86 6.59 -23.17
C ARG A 109 22.24 7.90 -22.45
N ASP A 110 21.86 9.05 -23.00
CA ASP A 110 22.34 10.35 -22.51
C ASP A 110 21.24 11.24 -21.93
N VAL A 111 19.98 10.88 -22.12
CA VAL A 111 18.83 11.66 -21.64
C VAL A 111 17.69 10.77 -21.13
N VAL A 112 16.84 11.32 -20.27
CA VAL A 112 15.53 10.78 -19.92
C VAL A 112 14.47 11.67 -20.58
N ALA A 113 13.74 11.12 -21.54
CA ALA A 113 12.70 11.82 -22.31
C ALA A 113 11.33 11.20 -22.00
N LEU A 114 10.53 11.88 -21.19
CA LEU A 114 9.20 11.45 -20.77
C LEU A 114 8.15 12.26 -21.50
N ASP A 115 7.39 11.62 -22.40
CA ASP A 115 6.34 12.31 -23.13
C ASP A 115 5.10 12.59 -22.25
N PRO A 116 4.23 13.53 -22.64
CA PRO A 116 3.02 13.85 -21.88
C PRO A 116 2.10 12.65 -21.68
N ALA A 117 2.07 11.69 -22.61
CA ALA A 117 1.26 10.48 -22.49
C ALA A 117 1.75 9.56 -21.38
N THR A 118 3.06 9.45 -21.19
CA THR A 118 3.71 8.69 -20.11
C THR A 118 3.39 9.31 -18.75
N VAL A 119 3.50 10.64 -18.65
CA VAL A 119 3.14 11.37 -17.42
C VAL A 119 1.64 11.21 -17.11
N ALA A 120 0.78 11.30 -18.11
CA ALA A 120 -0.66 11.10 -17.96
C ALA A 120 -0.99 9.67 -17.49
N ALA A 121 -0.34 8.65 -18.06
CA ALA A 121 -0.51 7.26 -17.65
C ALA A 121 -0.16 7.07 -16.16
N VAL A 122 0.96 7.63 -15.69
CA VAL A 122 1.33 7.58 -14.26
C VAL A 122 0.31 8.30 -13.38
N ARG A 123 -0.18 9.48 -13.80
CA ARG A 123 -1.20 10.25 -13.05
C ARG A 123 -2.55 9.52 -12.96
N ALA A 124 -2.89 8.69 -13.94
CA ALA A 124 -4.14 7.94 -13.98
C ALA A 124 -4.17 6.78 -12.97
N ILE A 125 -3.00 6.28 -12.55
CA ILE A 125 -2.90 5.19 -11.56
C ILE A 125 -3.22 5.75 -10.18
N ARG A 126 -4.35 5.31 -9.60
CA ARG A 126 -4.89 5.75 -8.30
C ARG A 126 -5.09 4.56 -7.36
N PRO A 127 -4.06 4.14 -6.59
CA PRO A 127 -4.18 3.06 -5.63
C PRO A 127 -5.29 3.27 -4.60
N GLN A 128 -5.54 4.52 -4.20
CA GLN A 128 -6.53 4.86 -3.16
C GLN A 128 -7.93 4.33 -3.47
N ALA A 129 -8.29 4.15 -4.74
CA ALA A 129 -9.58 3.57 -5.13
C ALA A 129 -9.76 2.13 -4.62
N LEU A 130 -8.68 1.36 -4.41
CA LEU A 130 -8.76 0.00 -3.86
C LEU A 130 -9.21 -0.01 -2.40
N VAL A 131 -8.94 1.03 -1.63
CA VAL A 131 -9.26 1.05 -0.19
C VAL A 131 -10.76 0.87 0.02
N GLY A 132 -11.60 1.46 -0.84
CA GLY A 132 -13.05 1.32 -0.78
C GLY A 132 -13.57 -0.10 -1.10
N THR A 133 -12.73 -0.97 -1.65
CA THR A 133 -13.06 -2.38 -1.94
C THR A 133 -12.62 -3.34 -0.83
N ILE A 134 -11.88 -2.85 0.18
CA ILE A 134 -11.38 -3.67 1.29
C ILE A 134 -12.45 -3.66 2.41
N PRO A 135 -13.11 -4.79 2.70
CA PRO A 135 -14.15 -4.82 3.73
C PRO A 135 -13.55 -4.64 5.14
N GLY A 136 -14.24 -3.86 5.97
CA GLY A 136 -14.00 -3.89 7.42
C GLY A 136 -14.49 -5.22 8.02
N GLY A 137 -13.88 -5.64 9.13
CA GLY A 137 -14.29 -6.84 9.86
C GLY A 137 -13.64 -8.15 9.42
N MET A 138 -12.66 -8.10 8.51
CA MET A 138 -11.84 -9.27 8.16
C MET A 138 -11.10 -9.83 9.38
N GLU A 139 -10.91 -11.15 9.39
CA GLU A 139 -9.97 -11.82 10.28
C GLU A 139 -8.56 -11.24 10.08
N ARG A 140 -7.77 -11.21 11.16
CA ARG A 140 -6.52 -10.46 11.24
C ARG A 140 -5.51 -10.88 10.19
N GLU A 141 -5.39 -12.17 9.89
CA GLU A 141 -4.41 -12.69 8.94
C GLU A 141 -4.82 -12.42 7.49
N LEU A 142 -6.11 -12.52 7.19
CA LEU A 142 -6.65 -12.10 5.89
C LEU A 142 -6.48 -10.59 5.68
N LEU A 143 -6.84 -9.77 6.68
CA LEU A 143 -6.63 -8.32 6.64
C LEU A 143 -5.15 -7.96 6.45
N ARG A 144 -4.25 -8.64 7.19
CA ARG A 144 -2.79 -8.47 7.02
C ARG A 144 -2.39 -8.69 5.56
N SER A 145 -2.77 -9.83 4.99
CA SER A 145 -2.40 -10.20 3.62
C SER A 145 -2.93 -9.20 2.58
N VAL A 146 -4.19 -8.78 2.70
CA VAL A 146 -4.81 -7.77 1.83
C VAL A 146 -4.11 -6.40 1.93
N MET A 147 -3.81 -5.94 3.15
CA MET A 147 -3.13 -4.65 3.36
C MET A 147 -1.67 -4.67 2.87
N LEU A 148 -0.99 -5.80 2.98
CA LEU A 148 0.36 -6.00 2.43
C LEU A 148 0.35 -5.90 0.91
N LEU A 149 -0.62 -6.56 0.25
CA LEU A 149 -0.79 -6.46 -1.20
C LEU A 149 -1.09 -5.03 -1.66
N TYR A 150 -1.95 -4.31 -0.92
CA TYR A 150 -2.17 -2.88 -1.16
C TYR A 150 -0.88 -2.05 -1.01
N SER A 151 -0.06 -2.35 0.02
CA SER A 151 1.24 -1.70 0.23
C SER A 151 2.20 -1.90 -0.93
N GLU A 152 2.19 -3.06 -1.58
CA GLU A 152 3.01 -3.30 -2.78
C GLU A 152 2.60 -2.41 -3.96
N ILE A 153 1.30 -2.24 -4.18
CA ILE A 153 0.76 -1.37 -5.24
C ILE A 153 1.14 0.09 -4.99
N VAL A 154 0.93 0.57 -3.75
CA VAL A 154 1.28 1.95 -3.37
C VAL A 154 2.78 2.20 -3.51
N SER A 155 3.60 1.28 -3.02
CA SER A 155 5.07 1.35 -3.12
C SER A 155 5.53 1.53 -4.58
N ARG A 156 5.00 0.71 -5.49
CA ARG A 156 5.30 0.81 -6.92
C ARG A 156 4.80 2.11 -7.55
N ARG A 157 3.60 2.56 -7.18
CA ARG A 157 3.04 3.79 -7.74
C ARG A 157 3.85 5.01 -7.29
N LEU A 158 4.18 5.11 -6.00
CA LEU A 158 4.87 6.30 -5.48
C LEU A 158 6.36 6.33 -5.85
N ALA A 159 6.96 5.18 -6.18
CA ALA A 159 8.25 5.11 -6.89
C ALA A 159 8.24 5.87 -8.24
N MET A 160 7.07 6.03 -8.87
CA MET A 160 6.92 6.79 -10.12
C MET A 160 6.65 8.28 -9.90
N ASN A 161 6.61 8.79 -8.67
CA ASN A 161 6.24 10.20 -8.42
C ASN A 161 7.18 11.19 -9.12
N ARG A 162 8.48 10.90 -9.20
CA ARG A 162 9.44 11.78 -9.87
C ARG A 162 9.22 11.91 -11.37
N VAL A 163 8.56 10.95 -12.02
CA VAL A 163 8.09 11.08 -13.42
C VAL A 163 7.10 12.23 -13.56
N VAL A 164 6.28 12.46 -12.54
CA VAL A 164 5.31 13.56 -12.51
C VAL A 164 5.96 14.86 -12.04
N SER A 165 6.83 14.81 -11.03
CA SER A 165 7.51 15.99 -10.47
C SER A 165 8.49 16.64 -11.45
N PHE A 166 9.24 15.83 -12.19
CA PHE A 166 10.21 16.30 -13.18
C PHE A 166 9.67 16.28 -14.61
N ALA A 167 8.35 16.24 -14.77
CA ALA A 167 7.71 16.40 -16.07
C ALA A 167 8.06 17.79 -16.63
N ALA A 168 9.05 17.85 -17.51
CA ALA A 168 9.55 19.07 -18.13
C ALA A 168 9.26 19.06 -19.64
N SER A 169 9.29 20.25 -20.26
CA SER A 169 9.18 20.40 -21.71
C SER A 169 10.42 19.93 -22.47
N ALA A 170 11.56 19.80 -21.78
CA ALA A 170 12.81 19.31 -22.34
C ALA A 170 13.25 17.99 -21.66
N PRO A 171 13.92 17.08 -22.39
CA PRO A 171 14.53 15.89 -21.80
C PRO A 171 15.53 16.24 -20.70
N LEU A 172 15.58 15.42 -19.65
CA LEU A 172 16.56 15.56 -18.59
C LEU A 172 17.90 14.96 -19.04
N PRO A 173 19.04 15.66 -18.89
CA PRO A 173 20.35 15.04 -19.07
C PRO A 173 20.49 13.86 -18.10
N ARG A 174 20.83 12.66 -18.59
CA ARG A 174 20.85 11.45 -17.76
C ARG A 174 21.84 11.55 -16.61
N ALA A 175 22.97 12.22 -16.81
CA ALA A 175 23.97 12.45 -15.76
C ALA A 175 23.62 13.60 -14.81
N GLY A 176 22.51 14.32 -15.03
CA GLY A 176 22.05 15.39 -14.16
C GLY A 176 21.34 14.86 -12.92
N THR A 177 21.32 15.67 -11.85
CA THR A 177 20.76 15.33 -10.54
C THR A 177 19.31 14.85 -10.62
N ASP A 178 18.44 15.57 -11.32
CA ASP A 178 17.02 15.23 -11.43
C ASP A 178 16.79 13.87 -12.12
N ALA A 179 17.59 13.56 -13.14
CA ALA A 179 17.48 12.27 -13.83
C ALA A 179 17.96 11.12 -12.96
N GLN A 180 19.02 11.31 -12.17
CA GLN A 180 19.50 10.31 -11.22
C GLN A 180 18.47 10.08 -10.11
N GLU A 181 17.96 11.15 -9.49
CA GLU A 181 16.92 11.03 -8.47
C GLU A 181 15.67 10.32 -9.00
N LEU A 182 15.25 10.63 -10.23
CA LEU A 182 14.15 9.93 -10.89
C LEU A 182 14.44 8.43 -11.02
N ILE A 183 15.61 8.06 -11.53
CA ILE A 183 16.00 6.66 -11.75
C ILE A 183 16.08 5.90 -10.42
N ASP A 184 16.67 6.51 -9.39
CA ASP A 184 16.78 5.93 -8.06
C ASP A 184 15.38 5.67 -7.47
N CYS A 185 14.48 6.65 -7.56
CA CYS A 185 13.10 6.50 -7.11
C CYS A 185 12.36 5.37 -7.84
N LEU A 186 12.54 5.22 -9.16
CA LEU A 186 11.94 4.12 -9.90
C LEU A 186 12.44 2.75 -9.41
N GLY A 187 13.71 2.65 -9.01
CA GLY A 187 14.32 1.44 -8.47
C GLY A 187 13.61 0.91 -7.23
N ASN A 188 13.08 1.80 -6.38
CA ASN A 188 12.39 1.45 -5.14
C ASN A 188 11.16 0.54 -5.34
N GLY A 189 10.45 0.69 -6.47
CA GLY A 189 9.26 -0.13 -6.77
C GLY A 189 9.58 -1.55 -7.25
N ALA A 190 10.83 -1.83 -7.64
CA ALA A 190 11.17 -3.08 -8.32
C ALA A 190 10.99 -4.35 -7.47
N PRO A 191 11.35 -4.38 -6.15
CA PRO A 191 11.12 -5.56 -5.31
C PRO A 191 9.64 -5.95 -5.21
N ALA A 192 8.76 -4.99 -4.96
CA ALA A 192 7.31 -5.20 -4.91
C ALA A 192 6.78 -5.71 -6.26
N ALA A 193 7.24 -5.12 -7.38
CA ALA A 193 6.82 -5.57 -8.71
C ALA A 193 7.15 -7.03 -9.01
N ARG A 194 8.28 -7.55 -8.49
CA ARG A 194 8.69 -8.95 -8.67
C ARG A 194 7.84 -9.93 -7.87
N ARG A 195 7.39 -9.55 -6.67
CA ARG A 195 6.64 -10.44 -5.76
C ARG A 195 5.13 -10.42 -6.00
N PHE A 196 4.59 -9.30 -6.49
CA PHE A 196 3.16 -9.04 -6.55
C PHE A 196 2.30 -10.18 -7.09
N ALA A 197 2.71 -10.83 -8.18
CA ALA A 197 1.92 -11.93 -8.76
C ALA A 197 1.82 -13.14 -7.80
N GLY A 198 2.94 -13.50 -7.15
CA GLY A 198 2.98 -14.56 -6.16
C GLY A 198 2.20 -14.21 -4.89
N ASP A 199 2.31 -12.96 -4.43
CA ASP A 199 1.61 -12.51 -3.23
C ASP A 199 0.10 -12.40 -3.48
N LEU A 200 -0.33 -11.89 -4.64
CA LEU A 200 -1.75 -11.89 -5.04
C LEU A 200 -2.32 -13.30 -5.09
N ALA A 201 -1.58 -14.27 -5.64
CA ALA A 201 -2.01 -15.67 -5.66
C ALA A 201 -2.16 -16.26 -4.26
N GLN A 202 -1.22 -15.95 -3.35
CA GLN A 202 -1.30 -16.37 -1.94
C GLN A 202 -2.50 -15.74 -1.22
N VAL A 203 -2.77 -14.44 -1.42
CA VAL A 203 -3.95 -13.81 -0.81
C VAL A 203 -5.26 -14.42 -1.33
N ARG A 204 -5.34 -14.73 -2.62
CA ARG A 204 -6.51 -15.42 -3.21
C ARG A 204 -6.70 -16.82 -2.61
N ALA A 205 -5.62 -17.58 -2.45
CA ALA A 205 -5.67 -18.91 -1.84
C ALA A 205 -6.14 -18.82 -0.38
N LEU A 206 -5.58 -17.89 0.41
CA LEU A 206 -5.99 -17.65 1.79
C LEU A 206 -7.48 -17.28 1.87
N ALA A 207 -7.93 -16.34 1.05
CA ALA A 207 -9.33 -15.91 1.02
C ALA A 207 -10.29 -17.04 0.61
N SER A 208 -9.86 -17.94 -0.27
CA SER A 208 -10.69 -19.09 -0.71
C SER A 208 -10.84 -20.14 0.39
N SER A 209 -9.87 -20.22 1.31
CA SER A 209 -9.89 -21.12 2.47
C SER A 209 -10.49 -20.50 3.74
N SER A 210 -10.77 -19.20 3.72
CA SER A 210 -11.31 -18.46 4.86
C SER A 210 -12.84 -18.50 4.85
N GLU A 211 -13.43 -18.54 6.05
CA GLU A 211 -14.86 -18.31 6.23
C GLU A 211 -15.27 -16.94 5.66
N PRO A 212 -16.52 -16.79 5.19
CA PRO A 212 -16.99 -15.51 4.70
C PRO A 212 -16.82 -14.40 5.74
N ILE A 213 -16.41 -13.23 5.25
CA ILE A 213 -16.16 -12.02 6.01
C ILE A 213 -17.49 -11.53 6.59
N ALA A 214 -17.53 -11.37 7.91
CA ALA A 214 -18.56 -10.61 8.60
C ALA A 214 -18.33 -9.11 8.32
N VAL A 215 -18.79 -8.65 7.16
CA VAL A 215 -18.55 -7.28 6.68
C VAL A 215 -19.10 -6.27 7.68
N ALA A 216 -18.21 -5.44 8.23
CA ALA A 216 -18.58 -4.43 9.20
C ALA A 216 -19.32 -3.25 8.54
N PRO A 217 -20.17 -2.52 9.29
CA PRO A 217 -20.79 -1.28 8.81
C PRO A 217 -19.75 -0.27 8.32
N ARG A 218 -20.13 0.55 7.32
CA ARG A 218 -19.22 1.52 6.69
C ARG A 218 -18.70 2.59 7.67
N ASP A 219 -19.51 2.96 8.65
CA ASP A 219 -19.23 3.94 9.71
C ASP A 219 -18.67 3.30 10.99
N SER A 220 -18.28 2.03 10.94
CA SER A 220 -17.68 1.34 12.09
C SER A 220 -16.18 1.60 12.23
N LEU A 221 -15.65 1.41 13.45
CA LEU A 221 -14.21 1.46 13.71
C LEU A 221 -13.42 0.42 12.90
N ALA A 222 -13.99 -0.76 12.64
CA ALA A 222 -13.32 -1.79 11.85
C ALA A 222 -13.07 -1.33 10.40
N THR A 223 -14.03 -0.59 9.81
CA THR A 223 -13.86 0.03 8.49
C THR A 223 -12.92 1.25 8.55
N ALA A 224 -13.01 2.05 9.63
CA ALA A 224 -12.09 3.17 9.87
C ALA A 224 -10.63 2.69 9.91
N GLU A 225 -10.40 1.56 10.56
CA GLU A 225 -9.11 0.92 10.73
C GLU A 225 -8.43 0.50 9.42
N VAL A 226 -9.21 0.10 8.41
CA VAL A 226 -8.71 -0.14 7.05
C VAL A 226 -8.23 1.17 6.43
N ALA A 227 -9.05 2.22 6.51
CA ALA A 227 -8.70 3.55 5.98
C ALA A 227 -7.47 4.15 6.67
N VAL A 228 -7.35 3.98 7.99
CA VAL A 228 -6.20 4.45 8.77
C VAL A 228 -4.91 3.77 8.33
N ARG A 229 -4.92 2.44 8.17
CA ARG A 229 -3.74 1.70 7.70
C ARG A 229 -3.41 2.01 6.25
N ALA A 230 -4.40 2.19 5.39
CA ALA A 230 -4.18 2.61 4.02
C ALA A 230 -3.51 4.00 3.94
N ARG A 231 -3.99 4.96 4.74
CA ARG A 231 -3.36 6.28 4.82
C ARG A 231 -1.92 6.22 5.36
N TYR A 232 -1.65 5.34 6.31
CA TYR A 232 -0.29 5.08 6.80
C TYR A 232 0.62 4.54 5.70
N ILE A 233 0.15 3.59 4.90
CA ILE A 233 0.88 3.04 3.76
C ILE A 233 1.19 4.12 2.72
N ASP A 234 0.22 5.00 2.44
CA ASP A 234 0.41 6.14 1.53
C ASP A 234 1.50 7.09 2.06
N ALA A 235 1.46 7.44 3.34
CA ALA A 235 2.46 8.31 3.98
C ALA A 235 3.85 7.66 4.04
N LEU A 236 3.94 6.36 4.32
CA LEU A 236 5.20 5.61 4.32
C LEU A 236 5.94 5.69 2.97
N ASN A 237 5.21 5.84 1.87
CA ASN A 237 5.74 5.75 0.52
C ASN A 237 5.77 7.08 -0.25
N GLY A 238 5.11 8.12 0.25
CA GLY A 238 5.08 9.45 -0.38
C GLY A 238 5.16 10.62 0.58
N GLY A 239 5.34 10.36 1.87
CA GLY A 239 5.59 11.36 2.90
C GLY A 239 7.07 11.72 2.99
N CYS A 240 7.39 12.89 3.55
CA CYS A 240 8.76 13.37 3.79
C CYS A 240 9.73 13.21 2.59
N ASP A 241 9.28 13.52 1.36
CA ASP A 241 10.04 13.33 0.11
C ASP A 241 10.43 11.88 -0.25
N THR A 242 9.85 10.88 0.43
CA THR A 242 10.00 9.47 0.03
C THR A 242 9.35 9.20 -1.33
N CYS A 243 9.89 8.21 -2.04
CA CYS A 243 9.41 7.83 -3.37
C CYS A 243 9.30 6.31 -3.51
N GLY A 244 8.30 5.75 -2.83
CA GLY A 244 8.00 4.32 -2.86
C GLY A 244 8.99 3.45 -2.10
N GLY A 245 8.93 2.14 -2.35
CA GLY A 245 9.82 1.14 -1.77
C GLY A 245 9.41 0.62 -0.38
N GLY A 246 8.60 1.38 0.35
CA GLY A 246 8.05 0.97 1.64
C GLY A 246 6.97 -0.10 1.48
N VAL A 247 7.31 -1.35 1.81
CA VAL A 247 6.34 -2.45 1.88
C VAL A 247 6.18 -2.87 3.33
N LEU A 248 4.95 -2.88 3.84
CA LEU A 248 4.67 -3.45 5.14
C LEU A 248 5.03 -4.94 5.17
N THR A 249 5.62 -5.40 6.27
CA THR A 249 5.84 -6.83 6.52
C THR A 249 4.88 -7.42 7.55
N ARG A 250 4.17 -6.53 8.26
CA ARG A 250 3.21 -6.85 9.32
C ARG A 250 2.06 -5.86 9.30
N LEU A 251 0.92 -6.26 9.85
CA LEU A 251 -0.19 -5.35 10.05
C LEU A 251 0.19 -4.31 11.10
N VAL A 252 0.19 -3.04 10.71
CA VAL A 252 0.53 -1.93 11.60
C VAL A 252 -0.59 -1.78 12.64
N PRO A 253 -0.26 -1.68 13.95
CA PRO A 253 -1.27 -1.54 14.99
C PRO A 253 -1.97 -0.18 14.89
N VAL A 254 -3.29 -0.19 15.07
CA VAL A 254 -4.11 1.01 15.25
C VAL A 254 -4.59 1.01 16.69
N VAL A 255 -4.40 2.13 17.39
CA VAL A 255 -4.82 2.32 18.77
C VAL A 255 -5.71 3.55 18.83
N TRP A 256 -6.99 3.33 19.14
CA TRP A 256 -7.96 4.40 19.39
C TRP A 256 -7.78 4.93 20.81
N LYS A 257 -7.36 6.19 20.91
CA LYS A 257 -7.21 6.89 22.19
C LYS A 257 -7.20 8.39 21.89
N ARG A 258 -8.32 9.05 22.20
CA ARG A 258 -8.49 10.46 21.88
C ARG A 258 -7.58 11.33 22.75
N GLN A 259 -6.73 12.16 22.13
CA GLN A 259 -5.82 13.05 22.84
C GLN A 259 -5.52 14.29 21.97
N GLY A 260 -5.69 15.49 22.53
CA GLY A 260 -5.32 16.74 21.85
C GLY A 260 -6.04 16.99 20.51
N GLY A 261 -7.30 16.55 20.38
CA GLY A 261 -8.07 16.68 19.13
C GLY A 261 -7.80 15.57 18.10
N LEU A 262 -6.93 14.62 18.40
CA LEU A 262 -6.63 13.45 17.57
C LEU A 262 -7.38 12.22 18.10
N ASP A 263 -7.68 11.27 17.22
CA ASP A 263 -8.51 10.09 17.52
C ASP A 263 -7.72 8.86 17.97
N GLY A 264 -6.44 8.79 17.60
CA GLY A 264 -5.59 7.67 17.95
C GLY A 264 -4.21 7.71 17.34
N THR A 265 -3.55 6.56 17.30
CA THR A 265 -2.25 6.36 16.64
C THR A 265 -2.24 5.13 15.73
N VAL A 266 -1.45 5.18 14.66
CA VAL A 266 -1.16 4.05 13.77
C VAL A 266 0.34 3.88 13.65
N GLY A 267 0.87 2.75 14.14
CA GLY A 267 2.32 2.55 14.20
C GLY A 267 3.05 3.63 15.02
N GLY A 268 2.37 4.22 16.01
CA GLY A 268 2.86 5.35 16.81
C GLY A 268 2.63 6.73 16.19
N VAL A 269 2.18 6.83 14.94
CA VAL A 269 1.87 8.10 14.27
C VAL A 269 0.46 8.56 14.65
N PRO A 270 0.28 9.76 15.23
CA PRO A 270 -1.04 10.25 15.59
C PRO A 270 -1.93 10.51 14.36
N PHE A 271 -3.23 10.27 14.48
CA PHE A 271 -4.18 10.51 13.40
C PHE A 271 -5.51 11.12 13.87
N ALA A 272 -6.17 11.81 12.96
CA ALA A 272 -7.58 12.17 13.06
C ALA A 272 -8.37 11.42 11.97
N ALA A 273 -9.55 10.93 12.29
CA ALA A 273 -10.42 10.18 11.40
C ALA A 273 -11.86 10.68 11.49
N THR A 274 -12.47 10.96 10.35
CA THR A 274 -13.86 11.43 10.28
C THR A 274 -14.62 10.65 9.22
N PHE A 275 -15.80 10.16 9.57
CA PHE A 275 -16.70 9.52 8.62
C PHE A 275 -17.61 10.56 7.97
N ALA A 276 -17.74 10.49 6.66
CA ALA A 276 -18.74 11.24 5.90
C ALA A 276 -19.55 10.28 5.03
N ALA A 277 -20.89 10.37 5.12
CA ALA A 277 -21.78 9.61 4.25
C ALA A 277 -21.46 9.89 2.77
N GLY A 278 -21.42 8.85 1.94
CA GLY A 278 -21.04 8.94 0.52
C GLY A 278 -19.54 8.95 0.23
N SER A 279 -18.72 9.53 1.12
CA SER A 279 -17.26 9.64 0.93
C SER A 279 -16.45 8.63 1.77
N GLY A 280 -17.06 8.01 2.77
CA GLY A 280 -16.41 7.06 3.67
C GLY A 280 -15.54 7.75 4.74
N TRP A 281 -14.56 7.01 5.26
CA TRP A 281 -13.62 7.50 6.25
C TRP A 281 -12.53 8.37 5.62
N GLN A 282 -12.36 9.58 6.15
CA GLN A 282 -11.27 10.48 5.83
C GLN A 282 -10.27 10.44 6.97
N VAL A 283 -9.00 10.16 6.65
CA VAL A 283 -7.94 10.03 7.65
C VAL A 283 -6.82 11.02 7.36
N GLN A 284 -6.42 11.77 8.39
CA GLN A 284 -5.26 12.64 8.38
C GLN A 284 -4.24 12.09 9.37
N LEU A 285 -2.99 11.97 8.94
CA LEU A 285 -1.88 11.61 9.82
C LEU A 285 -1.13 12.88 10.19
N ASN A 286 -0.74 12.99 11.45
CA ASN A 286 0.14 14.05 11.91
C ASN A 286 1.60 13.62 11.73
N SER A 287 2.01 13.53 10.47
CA SER A 287 3.37 13.24 10.04
C SER A 287 3.69 14.04 8.78
N CYS A 288 4.98 14.16 8.45
CA CYS A 288 5.33 14.31 7.06
C CYS A 288 5.06 12.98 6.33
#